data_AF-A0A7M7PHY6-F1
#
_entry.id   AF-A0A7M7PHY6-F1
#
_cell.length_a   1.000
_cell.length_b   1.000
_cell.length_c   1.000
_cell.angle_alpha   90.00
_cell.angle_beta   90.00
_cell.angle_gamma   90.00
#
_symmetry.space_group_name_H-M   'P 1'
#
loop_
_entity.id
_entity.type
_entity.pdbx_description
1 polymer ?
#
loop_
_entity_poly.entity_id
_entity_poly.type
_entity_poly.pdbx_seq_one_letter_code
_entity_poly.pdbx_strand_id
1 'polypeptide(L)'
;MNVIRIQSDDKCAPDTPAPVNDNASFYAMMSANCGRHRLLFSFEVQAEWKDEIASPPWNYLNVRTANGQSIHPMKALRWWAANALSDIPEIVCGLRDDKRRIVQTFQYIKTNNLPTEYAQDKWQPETCIKTMESLLSQIKELVQDDDASTVYHLVLEPVEGGRELEQRLSSRRFVSRGKRTDDFTFVEESLLHDILDSE
;
A
#
# COMPACT_ATOMS: atom_id res chain seq x y z
N MET A 1 -15.73 29.60 -2.12
CA MET A 1 -15.38 28.46 -1.25
C MET A 1 -16.08 27.25 -1.86
N ASN A 2 -15.38 26.45 -2.66
CA ASN A 2 -15.98 25.30 -3.33
C ASN A 2 -16.13 24.18 -2.29
N VAL A 3 -17.37 23.92 -1.88
CA VAL A 3 -17.70 22.77 -1.03
C VAL A 3 -17.78 21.56 -1.94
N ILE A 4 -16.79 20.68 -1.85
CA ILE A 4 -16.81 19.40 -2.58
C ILE A 4 -17.74 18.46 -1.82
N ARG A 5 -18.76 17.96 -2.51
CA ARG A 5 -19.68 16.97 -1.99
C ARG A 5 -19.07 15.60 -2.29
N ILE A 6 -18.62 14.90 -1.24
CA ILE A 6 -18.45 13.45 -1.33
C ILE A 6 -19.86 12.90 -1.60
N GLN A 7 -20.04 12.09 -2.64
CA GLN A 7 -21.35 11.53 -2.95
C GLN A 7 -21.28 10.01 -2.87
N SER A 8 -22.34 9.39 -2.34
CA SER A 8 -22.53 7.94 -2.47
C SER A 8 -22.78 7.56 -3.92
N ASP A 9 -22.85 6.26 -4.21
CA ASP A 9 -23.03 5.78 -5.57
C ASP A 9 -24.26 6.38 -6.28
N ASP A 10 -25.27 6.73 -5.50
CA ASP A 10 -26.55 7.31 -5.92
C ASP A 10 -26.54 8.85 -6.07
N LYS A 11 -25.37 9.50 -6.07
CA LYS A 11 -25.21 10.98 -6.10
C LYS A 11 -25.82 11.70 -4.89
N CYS A 12 -26.12 10.98 -3.82
CA CYS A 12 -26.61 11.56 -2.57
C CYS A 12 -25.46 12.09 -1.72
N ALA A 13 -25.74 13.12 -0.91
CA ALA A 13 -24.80 13.58 0.11
C ALA A 13 -24.47 12.43 1.09
N PRO A 14 -23.29 12.43 1.73
CA PRO A 14 -22.90 11.33 2.61
C PRO A 14 -23.90 11.19 3.75
N ASP A 15 -24.35 9.97 4.02
CA ASP A 15 -25.22 9.65 5.15
C ASP A 15 -24.39 9.58 6.43
N THR A 16 -24.18 10.74 7.06
CA THR A 16 -23.32 10.88 8.24
C THR A 16 -23.84 10.26 9.55
N PRO A 17 -25.16 10.11 9.81
CA PRO A 17 -25.62 9.38 10.99
C PRO A 17 -25.54 7.84 10.83
N ALA A 18 -25.30 7.33 9.62
CA ALA A 18 -25.16 5.89 9.41
C ALA A 18 -23.94 5.33 10.18
N PRO A 19 -24.06 4.12 10.77
CA PRO A 19 -22.94 3.48 11.42
C PRO A 19 -21.84 3.13 10.41
N VAL A 20 -20.59 3.28 10.83
CA VAL A 20 -19.44 2.82 10.03
C VAL A 20 -19.39 1.29 10.07
N ASN A 21 -19.32 0.66 8.90
CA ASN A 21 -19.13 -0.78 8.75
C ASN A 21 -17.74 -1.07 8.18
N ASP A 22 -16.79 -1.40 9.04
CA ASP A 22 -15.41 -1.69 8.64
C ASP A 22 -15.26 -3.03 7.87
N ASN A 23 -16.33 -3.84 7.75
CA ASN A 23 -16.33 -5.03 6.89
C ASN A 23 -16.65 -4.72 5.42
N ALA A 24 -17.14 -3.50 5.12
CA ALA A 24 -17.44 -3.09 3.75
C ALA A 24 -16.18 -2.52 3.09
N SER A 25 -15.55 -3.31 2.24
CA SER A 25 -14.36 -2.91 1.48
C SER A 25 -14.53 -3.19 -0.01
N PHE A 26 -13.89 -2.36 -0.82
CA PHE A 26 -13.78 -2.56 -2.26
C PHE A 26 -12.31 -2.77 -2.61
N TYR A 27 -12.01 -3.85 -3.34
CA TYR A 27 -10.66 -4.18 -3.79
C TYR A 27 -10.60 -4.17 -5.31
N ALA A 28 -9.56 -3.54 -5.84
CA ALA A 28 -9.20 -3.61 -7.25
C ALA A 28 -8.01 -4.56 -7.44
N MET A 29 -8.07 -5.37 -8.49
CA MET A 29 -6.91 -6.15 -8.94
C MET A 29 -5.99 -5.25 -9.74
N MET A 30 -4.73 -5.19 -9.33
CA MET A 30 -3.70 -4.32 -9.86
C MET A 30 -2.51 -5.13 -10.33
N SER A 31 -1.82 -4.62 -11.34
CA SER A 31 -0.54 -5.17 -11.80
C SER A 31 0.51 -4.08 -11.88
N ALA A 32 1.74 -4.39 -11.46
CA ALA A 32 2.86 -3.48 -11.53
C ALA A 32 4.15 -4.21 -11.90
N ASN A 33 5.13 -3.44 -12.39
CA ASN A 33 6.49 -3.92 -12.57
C ASN A 33 7.41 -3.25 -11.56
N CYS A 34 8.21 -4.04 -10.85
CA CYS A 34 9.31 -3.55 -10.02
C CYS A 34 10.61 -4.15 -10.56
N GLY A 35 11.31 -3.38 -11.39
CA GLY A 35 12.44 -3.89 -12.18
C GLY A 35 12.01 -5.06 -13.06
N ARG A 36 12.66 -6.21 -12.89
CA ARG A 36 12.32 -7.48 -13.60
C ARG A 36 11.18 -8.28 -12.97
N HIS A 37 10.58 -7.80 -11.88
CA HIS A 37 9.54 -8.52 -11.15
C HIS A 37 8.16 -8.01 -11.55
N ARG A 38 7.34 -8.92 -12.10
CA ARG A 38 5.90 -8.68 -12.34
C ARG A 38 5.14 -8.98 -11.06
N LEU A 39 4.27 -8.06 -10.68
CA LEU A 39 3.44 -8.15 -9.48
C LEU A 39 1.97 -8.17 -9.91
N LEU A 40 1.20 -9.07 -9.32
CA LEU A 40 -0.25 -9.08 -9.33
C LEU A 40 -0.70 -9.02 -7.88
N PHE A 41 -1.52 -8.04 -7.53
CA PHE A 41 -1.94 -7.82 -6.14
C PHE A 41 -3.32 -7.17 -6.09
N SER A 42 -4.06 -7.41 -5.02
CA SER A 42 -5.28 -6.66 -4.71
C SER A 42 -4.94 -5.41 -3.90
N PHE A 43 -5.64 -4.32 -4.16
CA PHE A 43 -5.50 -3.08 -3.39
C PHE A 43 -6.88 -2.55 -2.98
N GLU A 44 -7.04 -2.19 -1.71
CA GLU A 44 -8.27 -1.58 -1.22
C GLU A 44 -8.39 -0.15 -1.73
N VAL A 45 -9.44 0.14 -2.51
CA VAL A 45 -9.72 1.49 -3.02
C VAL A 45 -10.76 2.15 -2.13
N GLN A 46 -10.45 3.37 -1.68
CA GLN A 46 -11.29 4.06 -0.71
C GLN A 46 -12.39 4.91 -1.37
N ALA A 47 -12.13 5.45 -2.57
CA ALA A 47 -13.11 6.24 -3.33
C ALA A 47 -12.67 6.38 -4.79
N GLU A 48 -13.62 6.83 -5.63
CA GLU A 48 -13.38 7.21 -7.02
C GLU A 48 -13.96 8.60 -7.33
N TRP A 49 -13.36 9.29 -8.29
CA TRP A 49 -13.93 10.48 -8.91
C TRP A 49 -14.95 10.08 -9.98
N LYS A 50 -16.24 10.31 -9.72
CA LYS A 50 -17.32 9.97 -10.66
C LYS A 50 -17.45 10.90 -11.87
N ASP A 51 -17.03 12.14 -11.72
CA ASP A 51 -17.16 13.18 -12.76
C ASP A 51 -15.88 13.34 -13.61
N GLU A 52 -14.85 12.52 -13.36
CA GLU A 52 -13.62 12.54 -14.17
C GLU A 52 -13.72 11.62 -15.39
N ILE A 53 -13.10 12.04 -16.50
CA ILE A 53 -13.00 11.25 -17.74
C ILE A 53 -12.02 10.07 -17.56
N ALA A 54 -11.19 10.10 -16.52
CA ALA A 54 -10.19 9.07 -16.26
C ALA A 54 -10.84 7.71 -15.98
N SER A 55 -10.20 6.64 -16.44
CA SER A 55 -10.55 5.27 -16.06
C SER A 55 -9.73 4.82 -14.84
N PRO A 56 -10.15 3.74 -14.16
CA PRO A 56 -9.29 3.05 -13.20
C PRO A 56 -7.89 2.74 -13.76
N PRO A 57 -6.82 2.88 -12.95
CA PRO A 57 -6.81 3.33 -11.55
C PRO A 57 -6.72 4.87 -11.39
N TRP A 58 -6.68 5.63 -12.49
CA TRP A 58 -6.42 7.08 -12.44
C TRP A 58 -7.60 7.92 -11.95
N ASN A 59 -8.82 7.36 -11.93
CA ASN A 59 -9.97 7.97 -11.25
C ASN A 59 -10.09 7.56 -9.77
N TYR A 60 -9.23 6.67 -9.27
CA TYR A 60 -9.23 6.30 -7.86
C TYR A 60 -8.52 7.36 -7.01
N LEU A 61 -8.92 7.46 -5.75
CA LEU A 61 -8.28 8.31 -4.76
C LEU A 61 -8.25 7.63 -3.40
N ASN A 62 -7.21 7.92 -2.62
CA ASN A 62 -7.10 7.46 -1.24
C ASN A 62 -7.48 8.57 -0.25
N VAL A 63 -8.27 8.21 0.75
CA VAL A 63 -8.73 9.11 1.82
C VAL A 63 -7.88 8.88 3.07
N ARG A 64 -7.18 9.92 3.50
CA ARG A 64 -6.29 9.91 4.66
C ARG A 64 -6.65 11.02 5.64
N THR A 65 -6.15 10.92 6.87
CA THR A 65 -6.26 12.02 7.85
C THR A 65 -4.93 12.31 8.55
N ALA A 66 -4.71 13.58 8.88
CA ALA A 66 -3.53 14.07 9.60
C ALA A 66 -3.94 15.05 10.70
N ASN A 67 -3.25 14.99 11.85
CA ASN A 67 -3.45 15.94 12.93
C ASN A 67 -2.64 17.22 12.64
N GLY A 68 -3.33 18.35 12.55
CA GLY A 68 -2.71 19.65 12.25
C GLY A 68 -2.26 19.78 10.78
N GLN A 69 -1.31 20.70 10.53
CA GLN A 69 -0.87 21.06 9.17
C GLN A 69 0.36 20.29 8.67
N SER A 70 1.05 19.54 9.54
CA SER A 70 2.29 18.84 9.16
C SER A 70 2.09 17.33 9.10
N ILE A 71 2.29 16.76 7.91
CA ILE A 71 2.32 15.31 7.71
C ILE A 71 3.74 14.83 8.00
N HIS A 72 3.89 13.93 8.98
CA HIS A 72 5.20 13.36 9.34
C HIS A 72 5.83 12.61 8.15
N PRO A 73 7.15 12.71 7.91
CA PRO A 73 7.81 12.10 6.75
C PRO A 73 7.56 10.61 6.56
N MET A 74 7.59 9.83 7.64
CA MET A 74 7.32 8.38 7.57
C MET A 74 5.84 8.07 7.30
N LYS A 75 4.93 9.00 7.61
CA LYS A 75 3.52 8.87 7.24
C LYS A 75 3.35 9.13 5.74
N ALA A 76 4.00 10.17 5.23
CA ALA A 76 4.05 10.47 3.80
C ALA A 76 4.67 9.32 3.00
N LEU A 77 5.74 8.67 3.50
CA LEU A 77 6.31 7.47 2.89
C LEU A 77 5.28 6.35 2.73
N ARG A 78 4.51 6.03 3.77
CA ARG A 78 3.48 4.98 3.72
C ARG A 78 2.40 5.31 2.69
N TRP A 79 2.00 6.58 2.63
CA TRP A 79 1.00 7.06 1.67
C TRP A 79 1.52 7.00 0.24
N TRP A 80 2.75 7.48 0.03
CA TRP A 80 3.41 7.44 -1.27
C TRP A 80 3.60 6.01 -1.75
N ALA A 81 4.12 5.11 -0.90
CA ALA A 81 4.37 3.73 -1.28
C ALA A 81 3.10 2.99 -1.69
N ALA A 82 2.00 3.18 -0.95
CA ALA A 82 0.71 2.59 -1.28
C ALA A 82 0.20 3.08 -2.65
N ASN A 83 0.16 4.40 -2.85
CA ASN A 83 -0.33 5.00 -4.10
C ASN A 83 0.59 4.73 -5.31
N ALA A 84 1.91 4.78 -5.11
CA ALA A 84 2.88 4.55 -6.17
C ALA A 84 2.85 3.10 -6.65
N LEU A 85 2.61 2.14 -5.76
CA LEU A 85 2.46 0.73 -6.13
C LEU A 85 1.17 0.50 -6.94
N SER A 86 0.08 1.15 -6.56
CA SER A 86 -1.25 1.00 -7.18
C SER A 86 -1.54 2.00 -8.33
N ASP A 87 -0.55 2.79 -8.73
CA ASP A 87 -0.67 3.89 -9.71
C ASP A 87 -1.83 4.87 -9.44
N ILE A 88 -2.14 5.11 -8.16
CA ILE A 88 -3.18 6.06 -7.75
C ILE A 88 -2.58 7.47 -7.70
N PRO A 89 -3.12 8.45 -8.44
CA PRO A 89 -2.45 9.75 -8.63
C PRO A 89 -2.62 10.71 -7.46
N GLU A 90 -3.62 10.51 -6.59
CA GLU A 90 -4.02 11.53 -5.62
C GLU A 90 -4.47 10.97 -4.26
N ILE A 91 -4.31 11.81 -3.24
CA ILE A 91 -4.78 11.60 -1.88
C ILE A 91 -5.64 12.79 -1.46
N VAL A 92 -6.79 12.49 -0.85
CA VAL A 92 -7.60 13.46 -0.11
C VAL A 92 -7.25 13.34 1.36
N CYS A 93 -6.61 14.36 1.91
CA CYS A 93 -6.19 14.39 3.30
C CYS A 93 -7.08 15.31 4.13
N GLY A 94 -7.88 14.74 5.04
CA GLY A 94 -8.61 15.50 6.05
C GLY A 94 -7.69 15.94 7.20
N LEU A 95 -7.54 17.25 7.37
CA LEU A 95 -6.80 17.84 8.49
C LEU A 95 -7.72 17.91 9.70
N ARG A 96 -7.46 17.05 10.67
CA ARG A 96 -8.28 16.89 11.86
C ARG A 96 -7.72 17.62 13.06
N ASP A 97 -8.64 18.10 13.88
CA ASP A 97 -8.39 18.58 15.23
C ASP A 97 -8.79 17.48 16.20
N ASP A 98 -7.78 16.82 16.77
CA ASP A 98 -7.99 15.70 17.69
C ASP A 98 -8.69 16.14 18.99
N LYS A 99 -8.57 17.42 19.40
CA LYS A 99 -9.25 17.94 20.60
C LYS A 99 -10.74 18.12 20.34
N ARG A 100 -11.08 18.67 19.18
CA ARG A 100 -12.48 18.88 18.78
C ARG A 100 -13.13 17.65 18.15
N ARG A 101 -12.34 16.63 17.80
CA ARG A 101 -12.79 15.40 17.13
C ARG A 101 -13.48 15.69 15.79
N ILE A 102 -13.01 16.72 15.08
CA ILE A 102 -13.55 17.13 13.78
C ILE A 102 -12.44 17.20 12.72
N VAL A 103 -12.80 16.92 11.47
CA VAL A 103 -12.00 17.34 10.31
C VAL A 103 -12.34 18.80 10.02
N GLN A 104 -11.35 19.69 10.11
CA GLN A 104 -11.57 21.13 9.94
C GLN A 104 -11.53 21.54 8.47
N THR A 105 -10.63 20.94 7.71
CA THR A 105 -10.43 21.19 6.28
C THR A 105 -9.86 19.94 5.62
N PHE A 106 -9.80 19.93 4.31
CA PHE A 106 -9.13 18.89 3.52
C PHE A 106 -8.18 19.53 2.52
N GLN A 107 -7.24 18.73 2.04
CA GLN A 107 -6.34 19.08 0.95
C GLN A 107 -6.16 17.91 0.00
N TYR A 108 -5.98 18.24 -1.28
CA TYR A 108 -5.58 17.28 -2.31
C TYR A 108 -4.07 17.25 -2.38
N ILE A 109 -3.50 16.05 -2.36
CA ILE A 109 -2.05 15.82 -2.43
C ILE A 109 -1.82 14.89 -3.59
N LYS A 110 -1.14 15.37 -4.63
CA LYS A 110 -0.67 14.50 -5.71
C LYS A 110 0.37 13.54 -5.17
N THR A 111 0.27 12.26 -5.53
CA THR A 111 1.22 11.21 -5.11
C THR A 111 2.66 11.61 -5.41
N ASN A 112 2.91 12.21 -6.58
CA ASN A 112 4.25 12.65 -7.00
C ASN A 112 4.82 13.84 -6.22
N ASN A 113 3.98 14.55 -5.44
CA ASN A 113 4.42 15.64 -4.59
C ASN A 113 4.86 15.15 -3.20
N LEU A 114 4.45 13.94 -2.78
CA LEU A 114 4.81 13.40 -1.46
C LEU A 114 6.33 13.35 -1.21
N PRO A 115 7.16 12.88 -2.17
CA PRO A 115 8.61 12.83 -1.98
C PRO A 115 9.26 14.20 -1.82
N THR A 116 8.74 15.23 -2.50
CA THR A 116 9.37 16.57 -2.51
C THR A 116 8.86 17.45 -1.37
N GLU A 117 7.56 17.42 -1.09
CA GLU A 117 6.92 18.32 -0.12
C GLU A 117 6.94 17.78 1.32
N TYR A 118 6.98 16.45 1.50
CA TYR A 118 6.75 15.83 2.81
C TYR A 118 7.87 14.89 3.27
N ALA A 119 8.83 14.52 2.41
CA ALA A 119 9.89 13.59 2.81
C ALA A 119 10.92 14.19 3.77
N GLN A 120 11.16 15.51 3.72
CA GLN A 120 12.15 16.20 4.58
C GLN A 120 13.51 15.49 4.61
N ASP A 121 13.99 15.08 3.44
CA ASP A 121 15.24 14.32 3.24
C ASP A 121 15.32 12.98 4.01
N LYS A 122 14.18 12.45 4.50
CA LYS A 122 14.14 11.19 5.27
C LYS A 122 14.02 9.94 4.41
N TRP A 123 13.59 10.06 3.16
CA TRP A 123 13.46 8.96 2.23
C TRP A 123 13.47 9.48 0.79
N GLN A 124 13.85 8.60 -0.14
CA GLN A 124 13.87 8.89 -1.57
C GLN A 124 13.13 7.77 -2.33
N PRO A 125 12.27 8.10 -3.30
CA PRO A 125 11.56 7.12 -4.12
C PRO A 125 12.46 6.05 -4.71
N GLU A 126 13.59 6.47 -5.29
CA GLU A 126 14.54 5.59 -5.98
C GLU A 126 15.14 4.56 -5.02
N THR A 127 15.49 4.98 -3.81
CA THR A 127 16.01 4.07 -2.77
C THR A 127 14.92 3.08 -2.37
N CYS A 128 13.68 3.53 -2.16
CA CYS A 128 12.57 2.65 -1.79
C CYS A 128 12.30 1.58 -2.87
N ILE A 129 12.27 1.98 -4.14
CA ILE A 129 12.02 1.09 -5.28
C ILE A 129 13.18 0.09 -5.43
N LYS A 130 14.44 0.55 -5.37
CA LYS A 130 15.62 -0.34 -5.43
C LYS A 130 15.65 -1.34 -4.28
N THR A 131 15.29 -0.90 -3.08
CA THR A 131 15.17 -1.80 -1.91
C THR A 131 14.07 -2.85 -2.16
N MET A 132 12.90 -2.45 -2.64
CA MET A 132 11.82 -3.39 -2.98
C MET A 132 12.26 -4.40 -4.04
N GLU A 133 12.89 -3.96 -5.12
CA GLU A 133 13.42 -4.83 -6.18
C GLU A 133 14.43 -5.84 -5.64
N SER A 134 15.36 -5.38 -4.79
CA SER A 134 16.34 -6.26 -4.14
C SER A 134 15.67 -7.30 -3.26
N LEU A 135 14.69 -6.92 -2.46
CA LEU A 135 13.94 -7.84 -1.59
C LEU A 135 13.16 -8.88 -2.41
N LEU A 136 12.52 -8.47 -3.52
CA LEU A 136 11.81 -9.39 -4.43
C LEU A 136 12.78 -10.37 -5.11
N SER A 137 13.97 -9.93 -5.49
CA SER A 137 15.03 -10.81 -6.00
C SER A 137 15.45 -11.84 -4.95
N GLN A 138 15.67 -11.41 -3.71
CA GLN A 138 16.03 -12.32 -2.62
C GLN A 138 14.93 -13.36 -2.34
N ILE A 139 13.66 -12.97 -2.39
CA ILE A 139 12.55 -13.93 -2.23
C ILE A 139 12.64 -15.02 -3.32
N LYS A 140 12.82 -14.65 -4.60
CA LYS A 140 12.97 -15.62 -5.69
C LYS A 140 14.25 -16.47 -5.59
N GLU A 141 15.31 -15.95 -4.98
CA GLU A 141 16.52 -16.74 -4.72
C GLU A 141 16.31 -17.77 -3.59
N LEU A 142 15.49 -17.45 -2.60
CA LEU A 142 15.23 -18.31 -1.44
C LEU A 142 14.13 -19.34 -1.68
N VAL A 143 13.15 -19.01 -2.53
CA VAL A 143 12.00 -19.86 -2.90
C VAL A 143 12.28 -20.48 -4.26
N GLN A 144 12.86 -21.68 -4.26
CA GLN A 144 13.27 -22.39 -5.48
C GLN A 144 12.33 -23.55 -5.85
N ASP A 145 11.56 -24.05 -4.88
CA ASP A 145 10.66 -25.17 -5.11
C ASP A 145 9.38 -24.65 -5.77
N ASP A 146 9.00 -25.26 -6.89
CA ASP A 146 7.71 -25.07 -7.54
C ASP A 146 6.72 -26.08 -6.98
N ASP A 147 6.36 -25.89 -5.71
CA ASP A 147 5.46 -26.78 -4.97
C ASP A 147 4.50 -25.92 -4.13
N ALA A 148 3.24 -25.93 -4.53
CA ALA A 148 2.19 -25.15 -3.89
C ALA A 148 1.84 -25.61 -2.46
N SER A 149 2.30 -26.81 -2.05
CA SER A 149 2.17 -27.30 -0.67
C SER A 149 3.32 -26.85 0.25
N THR A 150 4.40 -26.32 -0.32
CA THR A 150 5.58 -25.88 0.43
C THR A 150 5.48 -24.40 0.78
N VAL A 151 5.56 -24.08 2.08
CA VAL A 151 5.57 -22.70 2.57
C VAL A 151 6.93 -22.31 3.12
N TYR A 152 7.45 -21.17 2.65
CA TYR A 152 8.70 -20.58 3.10
C TYR A 152 8.46 -19.44 4.10
N HIS A 153 8.99 -19.57 5.31
CA HIS A 153 8.94 -18.49 6.30
C HIS A 153 10.22 -17.63 6.22
N LEU A 154 10.12 -16.51 5.51
CA LEU A 154 11.20 -15.54 5.35
C LEU A 154 11.01 -14.34 6.29
N VAL A 155 12.00 -14.05 7.13
CA VAL A 155 11.94 -12.97 8.12
C VAL A 155 12.98 -11.91 7.80
N LEU A 156 12.53 -10.65 7.73
CA LEU A 156 13.42 -9.50 7.68
C LEU A 156 13.59 -8.97 9.12
N GLU A 157 14.67 -9.37 9.80
CA GLU A 157 14.90 -9.07 11.22
C GLU A 157 15.14 -7.58 11.48
N PRO A 158 14.60 -6.99 12.56
CA PRO A 158 14.80 -5.57 12.86
C PRO A 158 16.29 -5.25 13.01
N VAL A 159 16.72 -4.10 12.49
CA VAL A 159 18.09 -3.62 12.66
C VAL A 159 18.13 -2.74 13.90
N GLU A 160 18.85 -3.18 14.92
CA GLU A 160 19.10 -2.35 16.11
C GLU A 160 19.83 -1.05 15.72
N GLY A 161 19.49 0.05 16.38
CA GLY A 161 20.21 1.31 16.22
C GLY A 161 21.69 1.21 16.61
N GLY A 162 22.47 2.24 16.28
CA GLY A 162 23.88 2.32 16.68
C GLY A 162 24.80 2.72 15.53
N ARG A 163 26.10 2.45 15.71
CA ARG A 163 27.11 2.67 14.66
C ARG A 163 26.78 1.84 13.43
N GLU A 164 27.10 2.37 12.25
CA GLU A 164 26.94 1.68 10.96
C GLU A 164 25.49 1.28 10.62
N LEU A 165 24.50 1.95 11.21
CA LEU A 165 23.07 1.67 10.96
C LEU A 165 22.72 1.68 9.47
N GLU A 166 23.18 2.68 8.71
CA GLU A 166 22.90 2.77 7.27
C GLU A 166 23.48 1.59 6.48
N GLN A 167 24.68 1.14 6.82
CA GLN A 167 25.31 -0.04 6.20
C GLN A 167 24.56 -1.33 6.54
N ARG A 168 24.08 -1.47 7.78
CA ARG A 168 23.29 -2.63 8.20
C ARG A 168 21.90 -2.63 7.56
N LEU A 169 21.30 -1.46 7.37
CA LEU A 169 20.02 -1.32 6.67
C LEU A 169 20.17 -1.64 5.18
N SER A 170 21.25 -1.19 4.53
CA SER A 170 21.50 -1.44 3.11
C SER A 170 21.92 -2.87 2.79
N SER A 171 22.52 -3.59 3.75
CA SER A 171 22.92 -5.00 3.62
C SER A 171 21.90 -5.98 4.19
N ARG A 172 20.72 -5.51 4.60
CA ARG A 172 19.68 -6.34 5.21
C ARG A 172 19.18 -7.41 4.23
N ARG A 173 19.14 -8.66 4.69
CA ARG A 173 18.66 -9.79 3.91
C ARG A 173 17.60 -10.57 4.66
N PHE A 174 16.76 -11.29 3.92
CA PHE A 174 15.83 -12.24 4.52
C PHE A 174 16.61 -13.39 5.18
N VAL A 175 16.17 -13.76 6.38
CA VAL A 175 16.58 -14.97 7.08
C VAL A 175 15.49 -16.02 6.89
N SER A 176 15.83 -17.16 6.30
CA SER A 176 14.92 -18.30 6.20
C SER A 176 14.78 -18.97 7.56
N ARG A 177 13.55 -19.14 8.03
CA ARG A 177 13.21 -19.89 9.26
C ARG A 177 12.83 -21.35 8.97
N GLY A 178 13.07 -21.81 7.74
CA GLY A 178 12.75 -23.17 7.29
C GLY A 178 11.51 -23.25 6.40
N LYS A 179 11.26 -24.46 5.90
CA LYS A 179 10.08 -24.86 5.13
C LYS A 179 9.07 -25.53 6.08
N ARG A 180 7.78 -25.28 5.89
CA ARG A 180 6.70 -25.96 6.61
C ARG A 180 5.66 -26.46 5.60
N THR A 181 5.05 -27.61 5.89
CA THR A 181 4.13 -28.31 4.98
C THR A 181 2.71 -28.42 5.53
N ASP A 182 2.48 -27.99 6.77
CA ASP A 182 1.33 -28.42 7.59
C ASP A 182 0.57 -27.28 8.26
N ASP A 183 1.23 -26.19 8.68
CA ASP A 183 0.59 -25.16 9.53
C ASP A 183 0.35 -23.79 8.87
N PHE A 184 0.71 -23.59 7.59
CA PHE A 184 0.64 -22.29 6.92
C PHE A 184 0.13 -22.32 5.47
N THR A 185 -0.55 -23.39 5.04
CA THR A 185 -1.16 -23.42 3.69
C THR A 185 -2.23 -22.34 3.58
N PHE A 186 -1.92 -21.29 2.81
CA PHE A 186 -2.82 -20.16 2.53
C PHE A 186 -3.47 -20.27 1.14
N VAL A 187 -3.14 -21.29 0.36
CA VAL A 187 -3.82 -21.62 -0.89
C VAL A 187 -4.91 -22.63 -0.55
N GLU A 188 -6.17 -22.28 -0.81
CA GLU A 188 -7.29 -23.21 -0.59
C GLU A 188 -7.16 -24.44 -1.50
N GLU A 189 -7.59 -25.60 -1.01
CA GLU A 189 -7.52 -26.87 -1.74
C GLU A 189 -8.27 -26.81 -3.09
N SER A 190 -9.38 -26.07 -3.15
CA SER A 190 -10.14 -25.83 -4.39
C SER A 190 -9.30 -25.11 -5.45
N LEU A 191 -8.55 -24.10 -5.05
CA LEU A 191 -7.67 -23.34 -5.94
C LEU A 191 -6.44 -24.16 -6.33
N LEU A 192 -5.90 -24.96 -5.40
CA LEU A 192 -4.82 -25.91 -5.70
C LEU A 192 -5.24 -26.91 -6.77
N HIS A 193 -6.45 -27.45 -6.67
CA HIS A 193 -7.00 -28.37 -7.67
C HIS A 193 -7.13 -27.69 -9.03
N ASP A 194 -7.70 -26.48 -9.10
CA ASP A 194 -7.82 -25.75 -10.37
C ASP A 194 -6.45 -25.43 -10.99
N ILE A 195 -5.42 -25.13 -10.18
CA ILE A 195 -4.06 -24.84 -10.66
C ILE A 195 -3.34 -26.12 -11.15
N LEU A 196 -3.49 -27.24 -10.44
CA LEU A 196 -2.78 -28.48 -10.74
C LEU A 196 -3.47 -29.30 -11.85
N ASP A 197 -4.79 -29.17 -12.01
CA ASP A 197 -5.57 -29.90 -13.00
C ASP A 197 -5.73 -29.13 -14.33
N SER A 198 -5.16 -27.92 -14.44
CA SER A 198 -5.18 -27.11 -15.67
C SER A 198 -3.94 -27.30 -16.57
N GLU A 199 -3.08 -28.28 -16.27
CA GLU A 199 -2.01 -28.79 -17.16
C GLU A 199 -2.47 -29.99 -18.02
#